data_AF-A0A416YKL0-F1
#
_entry.id   AF-A0A416YKL0-F1
#
_cell.length_a   1.000
_cell.length_b   1.000
_cell.length_c   1.000
_cell.angle_alpha   90.00
_cell.angle_beta   90.00
_cell.angle_gamma   90.00
#
_symmetry.space_group_name_H-M   'P 1'
#
loop_
_entity.id
_entity.type
_entity.pdbx_description
1 polymer ?
#
loop_
_entity_poly.entity_id
_entity_poly.type
_entity_poly.pdbx_seq_one_letter_code
_entity_poly.pdbx_strand_id
1 'polypeptide(L)' 'MKISIYSRKSIEKLLKIDFRKNAAVISFYGSLGKFRDEEYKPVDYSTKTNCVWLDDIRPASEGYVYSN' A
#
# COMPACT_ATOMS: atom_id res chain seq x y z
N MET A 1 17.81 4.89 10.81
CA MET A 1 16.42 4.71 10.29
C MET A 1 16.06 3.23 10.38
N LYS A 2 14.86 2.87 10.88
CA LYS A 2 14.43 1.47 10.99
C LYS A 2 13.44 1.15 9.88
N ILE A 3 13.76 0.16 9.06
CA ILE A 3 12.95 -0.29 7.92
C ILE A 3 12.33 -1.64 8.30
N SER A 4 11.04 -1.80 8.02
CA SER A 4 10.32 -3.07 8.18
C SER A 4 9.62 -3.39 6.88
N ILE A 5 9.74 -4.64 6.41
CA ILE A 5 9.12 -5.12 5.18
C ILE A 5 8.03 -6.12 5.55
N TYR A 6 6.83 -5.93 5.01
CA TYR A 6 5.67 -6.76 5.32
C TYR A 6 5.00 -7.25 4.05
N SER A 7 4.48 -8.48 4.08
CA SER A 7 3.47 -8.90 3.10
C SER A 7 2.15 -8.15 3.35
N ARG A 8 1.27 -8.09 2.34
CA ARG A 8 -0.09 -7.54 2.47
C ARG A 8 -0.85 -8.13 3.66
N LYS A 9 -0.88 -9.47 3.78
CA LYS A 9 -1.61 -10.15 4.86
C LYS A 9 -1.05 -9.82 6.25
N SER A 10 0.27 -9.65 6.34
CA SER A 10 0.92 -9.32 7.62
C SER A 10 0.63 -7.87 8.03
N ILE A 11 0.66 -6.93 7.09
CA ILE A 11 0.41 -5.52 7.40
C ILE A 11 -1.07 -5.27 7.74
N GLU A 12 -2.01 -5.91 7.05
CA GLU A 12 -3.45 -5.83 7.38
C GLU A 12 -3.74 -6.31 8.81
N LYS A 13 -3.03 -7.35 9.28
CA LYS A 13 -3.12 -7.81 10.68
C LYS A 13 -2.49 -6.80 11.64
N LEU A 14 -1.33 -6.24 11.30
CA LEU A 14 -0.64 -5.27 12.14
C LEU A 14 -1.44 -3.98 12.33
N LEU A 15 -2.10 -3.48 11.27
CA LEU A 15 -2.93 -2.27 11.31
C LEU A 15 -4.11 -2.38 12.29
N LYS A 16 -4.55 -3.61 12.60
CA LYS A 16 -5.63 -3.88 13.57
C LYS A 16 -5.17 -3.83 15.04
N ILE A 17 -3.86 -3.88 15.30
CA ILE A 17 -3.31 -4.00 16.66
C ILE A 17 -2.54 -2.73 17.01
N ASP A 18 -1.30 -2.62 16.53
CA ASP A 18 -0.41 -1.50 16.84
C ASP A 18 0.45 -1.19 15.62
N PHE A 19 0.14 -0.07 14.98
CA PHE A 19 0.91 0.45 13.86
C PHE A 19 1.74 1.64 14.34
N ARG A 20 3.02 1.64 13.96
CA ARG A 20 3.97 2.64 14.42
C ARG A 20 3.54 4.05 14.00
N LYS A 21 3.49 4.98 14.97
CA LYS A 21 3.28 6.41 14.71
C LYS A 21 4.49 7.03 13.99
N ASN A 22 4.24 8.07 13.20
CA ASN A 22 5.27 8.81 12.43
C ASN A 22 6.07 7.90 11.47
N ALA A 23 5.39 6.99 10.78
CA ALA A 23 5.98 6.11 9.78
C ALA A 23 5.58 6.56 8.37
N ALA A 24 6.53 6.63 7.44
CA ALA A 24 6.21 6.70 6.01
C ALA A 24 5.99 5.28 5.48
N VAL A 25 4.98 5.11 4.61
CA VAL A 25 4.67 3.81 3.99
C VAL A 25 4.95 3.88 2.50
N ILE A 26 5.66 2.88 1.99
CA ILE A 26 5.82 2.64 0.55
C ILE A 26 5.17 1.28 0.28
N SER A 27 4.17 1.28 -0.60
CA SER A 27 3.44 0.08 -0.97
C SER A 27 3.64 -0.21 -2.45
N PHE A 28 4.13 -1.41 -2.75
CA PHE A 28 4.32 -1.90 -4.11
C PHE A 28 3.22 -2.88 -4.45
N TYR A 29 2.51 -2.62 -5.54
CA TYR A 29 1.54 -3.56 -6.08
C TYR A 29 2.05 -4.08 -7.41
N GLY A 30 2.17 -5.40 -7.51
CA GLY A 30 2.53 -6.05 -8.77
C GLY A 30 1.52 -5.71 -9.86
N SER A 31 1.98 -5.63 -11.11
CA SER A 31 1.16 -5.20 -12.24
C SER A 31 -0.14 -5.99 -12.35
N LEU A 32 -1.21 -5.33 -12.83
CA LEU A 32 -2.50 -5.95 -13.16
C LEU A 32 -2.28 -7.04 -14.24
N GLY A 33 -2.10 -8.28 -13.81
CA GLY A 33 -1.97 -9.46 -14.67
C GLY A 33 -2.94 -10.56 -14.24
N LYS A 34 -2.93 -11.70 -14.94
CA LYS A 34 -3.81 -12.88 -14.74
C LYS A 34 -3.81 -13.48 -13.31
N PHE A 35 -2.97 -12.97 -12.41
CA PHE A 35 -2.77 -13.44 -11.04
C PHE A 35 -3.39 -12.54 -9.97
N ARG A 36 -4.01 -11.41 -10.33
CA ARG A 36 -4.83 -10.65 -9.38
C ARG A 36 -6.23 -11.25 -9.35
N ASP A 37 -6.53 -11.99 -8.28
CA ASP A 37 -7.91 -12.26 -7.89
C ASP A 37 -8.65 -10.92 -7.73
N GLU A 38 -9.95 -10.87 -8.02
CA GLU A 38 -10.80 -9.67 -7.85
C GLU A 38 -10.73 -9.07 -6.42
N GLU A 39 -10.22 -9.85 -5.47
CA GLU A 39 -9.98 -9.49 -4.08
C GLU A 39 -8.65 -8.74 -3.83
N TYR A 40 -7.82 -8.54 -4.87
CA TYR A 40 -6.56 -7.82 -4.76
C TYR A 40 -6.74 -6.29 -4.71
N LYS A 41 -7.13 -5.79 -3.53
CA LYS A 41 -7.32 -4.37 -3.23
C LYS A 41 -6.10 -3.78 -2.50
N PRO A 42 -5.78 -2.50 -2.73
CA PRO A 42 -4.79 -1.79 -1.94
C PRO A 42 -5.11 -1.83 -0.44
N VAL A 43 -4.07 -1.88 0.40
CA VAL A 43 -4.19 -1.78 1.85
C VAL A 43 -4.55 -0.34 2.23
N ASP A 44 -5.56 -0.19 3.10
CA ASP A 44 -5.98 1.11 3.62
C ASP A 44 -5.09 1.53 4.80
N TYR A 45 -4.35 2.63 4.60
CA TYR A 45 -3.49 3.26 5.60
C TYR A 45 -4.02 4.63 6.08
N SER A 46 -5.20 5.06 5.62
CA SER A 46 -5.75 6.41 5.80
C SER A 46 -5.78 6.88 7.26
N THR A 47 -5.98 5.96 8.20
CA THR A 47 -6.06 6.24 9.64
C THR A 47 -4.74 6.05 10.38
N LYS A 48 -3.66 5.65 9.69
CA LYS A 48 -2.45 5.10 10.31
C LYS A 48 -1.18 5.88 9.98
N THR A 49 -1.15 6.60 8.86
CA THR A 49 -0.06 7.49 8.50
C THR A 49 -0.53 8.64 7.62
N ASN A 50 0.18 9.77 7.71
CA ASN A 50 -0.05 10.94 6.87
C ASN A 50 0.62 10.84 5.50
N CYS A 51 1.49 9.84 5.28
CA CYS A 51 2.27 9.72 4.05
C CYS A 51 2.33 8.26 3.55
N VAL A 52 1.69 8.04 2.41
CA VAL A 52 1.63 6.75 1.72
C VAL A 52 2.05 6.97 0.27
N TRP A 53 3.13 6.32 -0.15
CA TRP A 53 3.48 6.20 -1.57
C TRP A 53 2.97 4.88 -2.10
N LEU A 54 2.16 4.96 -3.15
CA LEU A 54 1.62 3.81 -3.86
C LEU A 54 2.30 3.71 -5.22
N ASP A 55 3.12 2.68 -5.38
CA ASP A 55 3.59 2.27 -6.69
C ASP A 55 2.63 1.21 -7.23
N ASP A 56 1.55 1.70 -7.85
CA ASP A 56 0.65 0.84 -8.62
C ASP A 56 1.25 0.74 -10.03
N ILE A 57 1.88 -0.40 -10.33
CA ILE A 57 2.35 -0.70 -11.69
C ILE A 57 1.11 -0.98 -12.55
N ARG A 58 0.32 0.05 -12.86
CA ARG A 58 -0.72 -0.03 -13.87
C ARG A 58 -0.05 -0.11 -15.25
N PRO A 59 -0.66 -0.79 -16.24
CA PRO A 59 -0.27 -0.51 -17.63
C PRO A 59 -0.38 1.01 -17.87
N ALA A 60 0.57 1.58 -18.60
CA ALA A 60 0.83 3.02 -18.74
C ALA A 60 -0.33 3.88 -19.31
N SER A 61 -1.54 3.35 -19.43
CA SER A 61 -2.69 3.98 -20.09
C SER A 61 -3.60 4.80 -19.17
N GLU A 62 -3.45 4.75 -17.85
CA GLU A 62 -4.33 5.47 -16.93
C GLU A 62 -3.52 6.38 -15.99
N GLY A 63 -3.50 7.67 -16.32
CA GLY A 63 -2.75 8.71 -15.61
C GLY A 63 -3.23 8.96 -14.18
N TYR A 64 -2.30 9.45 -13.36
CA TYR A 64 -2.54 9.76 -11.96
C TYR A 64 -3.19 11.14 -11.76
N VAL A 65 -4.05 11.25 -10.74
CA VAL A 65 -4.35 12.50 -10.03
C VAL A 65 -4.10 12.27 -8.55
N TYR A 66 -3.12 12.98 -7.99
CA TYR A 66 -2.97 13.13 -6.55
C TYR A 66 -3.10 14.61 -6.22
N SER A 67 -4.04 14.93 -5.33
CA SER A 67 -4.21 16.27 -4.75
C SER A 67 -3.35 16.37 -3.49
N ASN A 68 -2.67 17.50 -3.35
CA ASN A 68 -1.96 17.92 -2.13
C ASN A 68 -2.90 18.14 -0.95
#